data_AF-A0AAT9R3E4-F1
#
_entry.id   AF-A0AAT9R3E4-F1
#
_cell.length_a   1.000
_cell.length_b   1.000
_cell.length_c   1.000
_cell.angle_alpha   90.00
_cell.angle_beta   90.00
_cell.angle_gamma   90.00
#
_symmetry.space_group_name_H-M   'P 1'
#
loop_
_entity.id
_entity.type
_entity.pdbx_description
1 polymer ?
#
loop_
_entity_poly.entity_id
_entity_poly.type
_entity_poly.pdbx_seq_one_letter_code
_entity_poly.pdbx_strand_id
1 'polypeptide(L)'
;MHQTLIVARMVPDAAPDIAKIFEESDRGELPHLIGVSRRSLFQFGDVYLHLIESERDPGPAIAKAAGHPEFRDISDRLTAHVSAYDPATWRSPKDAMARRFYLWERDPAG
;
A
#
# COMPACT_ATOMS: atom_id res chain seq x y z
N MET A 1 -7.56 14.10 -6.03
CA MET A 1 -7.39 12.71 -5.59
C MET A 1 -6.05 12.60 -4.86
N HIS A 2 -6.02 11.94 -3.69
CA HIS A 2 -4.76 11.72 -2.96
C HIS A 2 -4.14 10.40 -3.40
N GLN A 3 -2.81 10.37 -3.45
CA GLN A 3 -2.04 9.19 -3.84
C GLN A 3 -0.95 8.94 -2.81
N THR A 4 -0.80 7.68 -2.43
CA THR A 4 0.33 7.20 -1.64
C THR A 4 0.93 6.01 -2.35
N LEU A 5 2.25 5.99 -2.45
CA LEU A 5 3.00 4.89 -3.03
C LEU A 5 3.84 4.26 -1.92
N ILE A 6 3.60 2.99 -1.63
CA ILE A 6 4.41 2.20 -0.71
C ILE A 6 5.44 1.42 -1.53
N VAL A 7 6.69 1.41 -1.08
CA VAL A 7 7.81 0.70 -1.71
C VAL A 7 8.37 -0.30 -0.71
N ALA A 8 8.41 -1.56 -1.12
CA ALA A 8 8.97 -2.67 -0.34
C ALA A 8 9.77 -3.59 -1.26
N ARG A 9 10.39 -4.62 -0.69
CA ARG A 9 10.84 -5.78 -1.46
C ARG A 9 9.82 -6.89 -1.37
N MET A 10 9.73 -7.71 -2.40
CA MET A 10 8.95 -8.94 -2.40
C MET A 10 9.77 -10.11 -2.89
N VAL A 11 9.46 -11.30 -2.37
CA VAL A 11 10.07 -12.54 -2.84
C VAL A 11 9.60 -12.86 -4.28
N PRO A 12 10.40 -13.57 -5.08
CA PRO A 12 10.00 -14.01 -6.41
C PRO A 12 8.68 -14.79 -6.38
N ASP A 13 7.88 -14.67 -7.44
CA ASP A 13 6.64 -15.41 -7.67
C ASP A 13 5.53 -15.24 -6.62
N ALA A 14 5.67 -14.35 -5.62
CA ALA A 14 4.64 -14.10 -4.61
C ALA A 14 3.46 -13.23 -5.11
N ALA A 15 3.49 -12.73 -6.34
CA ALA A 15 2.46 -11.82 -6.86
C ALA A 15 1.02 -12.41 -6.77
N PRO A 16 0.76 -13.68 -7.14
CA PRO A 16 -0.59 -14.26 -7.01
C PRO A 16 -1.07 -14.35 -5.57
N ASP A 17 -0.19 -14.71 -4.63
CA ASP A 17 -0.53 -14.82 -3.20
C ASP A 17 -0.85 -13.46 -2.60
N ILE A 18 0.01 -12.46 -2.87
CA ILE A 18 -0.22 -11.07 -2.46
C ILE A 18 -1.54 -10.55 -3.03
N ALA A 19 -1.82 -10.80 -4.31
CA ALA A 19 -3.07 -10.36 -4.95
C ALA A 19 -4.29 -10.97 -4.26
N LYS A 20 -4.26 -12.27 -3.93
CA LYS A 20 -5.34 -12.94 -3.21
C LYS A 20 -5.55 -12.39 -1.80
N ILE A 21 -4.46 -12.10 -1.07
CA ILE A 21 -4.53 -11.46 0.25
C ILE A 21 -5.27 -10.12 0.18
N PHE A 22 -4.93 -9.28 -0.79
CA PHE A 22 -5.61 -8.00 -0.98
C PHE A 22 -7.04 -8.14 -1.49
N GLU A 23 -7.33 -9.11 -2.37
CA GLU A 23 -8.68 -9.37 -2.85
C GLU A 23 -9.64 -9.73 -1.69
N GLU A 24 -9.17 -10.54 -0.74
CA GLU A 24 -9.93 -10.88 0.46
C GLU A 24 -10.11 -9.66 1.38
N SER A 25 -9.04 -8.89 1.63
CA SER A 25 -9.12 -7.67 2.44
C SER A 25 -10.01 -6.60 1.81
N ASP A 26 -10.00 -6.47 0.48
CA ASP A 26 -10.74 -5.45 -0.24
C ASP A 26 -12.27 -5.73 -0.24
N ARG A 27 -12.70 -6.95 0.14
CA ARG A 27 -14.10 -7.28 0.43
C ARG A 27 -14.54 -6.91 1.87
N GLY A 28 -13.58 -6.65 2.75
CA GLY A 28 -13.83 -6.28 4.14
C GLY A 28 -14.04 -4.77 4.33
N GLU A 29 -14.07 -4.33 5.58
CA GLU A 29 -14.29 -2.92 5.93
C GLU A 29 -13.02 -2.05 5.86
N LEU A 30 -11.83 -2.67 5.86
CA LEU A 30 -10.55 -1.98 5.96
C LEU A 30 -10.33 -0.91 4.86
N PRO A 31 -10.61 -1.16 3.57
CA PRO A 31 -10.46 -0.14 2.52
C PRO A 31 -11.34 1.08 2.78
N HIS A 32 -12.56 0.87 3.29
CA HIS A 32 -13.50 1.95 3.59
C HIS A 32 -13.05 2.78 4.79
N LEU A 33 -12.48 2.15 5.83
CA LEU A 33 -11.89 2.85 6.99
C LEU A 33 -10.73 3.75 6.58
N ILE A 34 -9.90 3.29 5.63
CA ILE A 34 -8.76 4.05 5.10
C ILE A 34 -9.22 5.11 4.07
N GLY A 35 -10.36 4.88 3.40
CA GLY A 35 -10.88 5.73 2.33
C GLY A 35 -10.27 5.43 0.96
N VAL A 36 -9.83 4.19 0.74
CA VAL A 36 -9.26 3.71 -0.53
C VAL A 36 -10.34 3.72 -1.61
N SER A 37 -10.10 4.44 -2.70
CA SER A 37 -10.92 4.41 -3.92
C SER A 37 -10.31 3.55 -5.01
N ARG A 38 -8.97 3.40 -5.03
CA ARG A 38 -8.28 2.49 -5.95
C ARG A 38 -7.00 1.94 -5.34
N ARG A 39 -6.69 0.68 -5.65
CA ARG A 39 -5.44 -0.01 -5.31
C ARG A 39 -4.82 -0.57 -6.58
N SER A 40 -3.54 -0.31 -6.78
CA SER A 40 -2.75 -0.95 -7.83
C SER A 40 -1.45 -1.48 -7.24
N LEU A 41 -1.16 -2.75 -7.51
CA LEU A 41 0.07 -3.41 -7.09
C LEU A 41 0.94 -3.64 -8.32
N PHE A 42 2.22 -3.32 -8.21
CA PHE A 42 3.20 -3.50 -9.27
C PHE A 42 4.44 -4.19 -8.73
N GLN A 43 5.13 -4.87 -9.62
CA GLN A 43 6.41 -5.50 -9.36
C GLN A 43 7.44 -5.00 -10.38
N PHE A 44 8.64 -4.67 -9.91
CA PHE A 44 9.80 -4.39 -10.75
C PHE A 44 11.01 -5.13 -10.20
N GLY A 45 11.33 -6.29 -10.77
CA GLY A 45 12.31 -7.21 -10.19
C GLY A 45 11.85 -7.70 -8.82
N ASP A 46 12.63 -7.45 -7.78
CA ASP A 46 12.28 -7.73 -6.38
C ASP A 46 11.59 -6.55 -5.68
N VAL A 47 11.30 -5.45 -6.38
CA VAL A 47 10.64 -4.28 -5.81
C VAL A 47 9.13 -4.42 -5.93
N TYR A 48 8.46 -4.34 -4.79
CA TYR A 48 7.01 -4.23 -4.66
C TYR A 48 6.60 -2.76 -4.59
N LEU A 49 5.67 -2.34 -5.44
CA LEU A 49 5.10 -1.01 -5.42
C LEU A 49 3.59 -1.09 -5.25
N HIS A 50 3.08 -0.36 -4.26
CA HIS A 50 1.67 -0.37 -3.92
C HIS A 50 1.13 1.04 -3.92
N LEU A 51 0.42 1.36 -5.01
CA LEU A 51 -0.26 2.61 -5.20
C LEU A 51 -1.65 2.54 -4.58
N ILE A 52 -1.90 3.42 -3.62
CA ILE A 52 -3.19 3.64 -2.99
C ILE A 52 -3.68 5.01 -3.42
N GLU A 53 -4.92 5.05 -3.88
CA GLU A 53 -5.59 6.30 -4.21
C GLU A 53 -6.87 6.42 -3.40
N SER A 54 -7.15 7.65 -2.97
CA SER A 54 -8.18 7.93 -1.99
C SER A 54 -8.72 9.35 -2.15
N GLU A 55 -9.92 9.58 -1.65
CA GLU A 55 -10.53 10.91 -1.65
C GLU A 55 -9.89 11.85 -0.62
N ARG A 56 -9.32 11.29 0.45
CA ARG A 56 -8.63 12.00 1.54
C ARG A 56 -7.19 11.50 1.64
N ASP A 57 -6.30 12.28 2.26
CA ASP A 57 -4.90 11.85 2.48
C ASP A 57 -4.86 10.50 3.22
N PRO A 58 -4.37 9.41 2.57
CA PRO A 58 -4.42 8.09 3.17
C PRO A 58 -3.30 7.89 4.19
N GLY A 59 -2.24 8.71 4.20
CA GLY A 59 -1.11 8.55 5.13
C GLY A 59 -1.54 8.55 6.61
N PRO A 60 -2.24 9.60 7.09
CA PRO A 60 -2.77 9.63 8.45
C PRO A 60 -3.81 8.52 8.73
N ALA A 61 -4.59 8.12 7.73
CA ALA A 61 -5.61 7.08 7.88
C ALA A 61 -4.97 5.70 8.04
N ILE A 62 -3.95 5.38 7.24
CA ILE A 62 -3.14 4.16 7.37
C ILE A 62 -2.47 4.12 8.74
N ALA A 63 -1.87 5.22 9.20
CA ALA A 63 -1.24 5.29 10.51
C ALA A 63 -2.23 5.02 11.66
N LYS A 64 -3.47 5.49 11.55
CA LYS A 64 -4.54 5.19 12.51
C LYS A 64 -5.02 3.74 12.40
N ALA A 65 -5.12 3.21 11.19
CA ALA A 65 -5.54 1.85 10.92
C ALA A 65 -4.51 0.81 11.35
N ALA A 66 -3.24 1.18 11.59
CA ALA A 66 -2.20 0.27 12.07
C ALA A 66 -2.56 -0.49 13.36
N GLY A 67 -3.48 0.05 14.18
CA GLY A 67 -4.00 -0.62 15.38
C GLY A 67 -5.19 -1.56 15.13
N HIS A 68 -5.77 -1.56 13.93
CA HIS A 68 -6.98 -2.31 13.60
C HIS A 68 -6.68 -3.81 13.40
N PRO A 69 -7.54 -4.74 13.89
CA PRO A 69 -7.34 -6.18 13.71
C PRO A 69 -7.15 -6.58 12.25
N GLU A 70 -8.03 -6.11 11.34
CA GLU A 70 -7.92 -6.38 9.90
C GLU A 70 -6.59 -5.89 9.29
N PHE A 71 -6.06 -4.76 9.78
CA PHE A 71 -4.78 -4.25 9.30
C PHE A 71 -3.60 -5.11 9.79
N ARG A 72 -3.70 -5.65 11.00
CA ARG A 72 -2.70 -6.59 11.53
C ARG A 72 -2.74 -7.91 10.79
N ASP A 73 -3.92 -8.47 10.57
CA ASP A 73 -4.10 -9.72 9.82
C ASP A 73 -3.45 -9.63 8.43
N ILE A 74 -3.77 -8.58 7.66
CA ILE A 74 -3.17 -8.41 6.34
C ILE A 74 -1.65 -8.20 6.42
N SER A 75 -1.16 -7.46 7.41
CA SER A 75 0.29 -7.23 7.59
C SER A 75 1.03 -8.53 7.93
N ASP A 76 0.45 -9.36 8.79
CA ASP A 76 1.02 -10.63 9.22
C ASP A 76 1.09 -11.61 8.03
N ARG A 77 0.00 -11.69 7.24
CA ARG A 77 -0.05 -12.50 6.01
C ARG A 77 0.96 -12.03 4.97
N LEU A 78 1.12 -10.71 4.81
CA LEU A 78 2.08 -10.14 3.86
C LEU A 78 3.54 -10.34 4.30
N THR A 79 3.83 -10.49 5.60
CA THR A 79 5.21 -10.60 6.12
C THR A 79 5.99 -11.79 5.54
N ALA A 80 5.30 -12.85 5.10
CA ALA A 80 5.95 -13.99 4.42
C ALA A 80 6.40 -13.66 2.98
N HIS A 81 5.86 -12.60 2.39
CA HIS A 81 6.03 -12.26 0.97
C HIS A 81 6.76 -10.93 0.76
N VAL A 82 6.62 -9.97 1.67
CA VAL A 82 7.20 -8.63 1.56
C VAL A 82 8.09 -8.28 2.74
N SER A 83 9.15 -7.53 2.48
CA SER A 83 10.08 -7.00 3.48
C SER A 83 10.34 -5.52 3.24
N ALA A 84 10.80 -4.81 4.27
CA ALA A 84 11.21 -3.41 4.13
C ALA A 84 12.21 -3.24 2.97
N TYR A 85 12.06 -2.16 2.18
CA TYR A 85 12.96 -1.86 1.07
C TYR A 85 14.41 -1.64 1.53
N ASP A 86 14.56 -0.90 2.63
CA ASP A 86 15.81 -0.71 3.37
C ASP A 86 15.60 -1.15 4.84
N PRO A 87 15.92 -2.41 5.17
CA PRO A 87 15.76 -2.92 6.53
C PRO A 87 16.63 -2.21 7.57
N ALA A 88 17.75 -1.60 7.17
CA ALA A 88 18.68 -0.97 8.10
C ALA A 88 18.14 0.36 8.65
N THR A 89 17.29 1.05 7.89
CA THR A 89 16.71 2.34 8.27
C THR A 89 15.23 2.27 8.64
N TRP A 90 14.60 1.11 8.46
CA TRP A 90 13.18 0.90 8.75
C TRP A 90 12.84 0.99 10.25
N ARG A 91 11.87 1.85 10.59
CA ARG A 91 11.37 2.04 11.96
C ARG A 91 9.85 1.94 12.04
N SER A 92 9.16 2.25 10.94
CA SER A 92 7.70 2.26 10.88
C SER A 92 7.21 2.11 9.43
N PRO A 93 5.92 1.80 9.21
CA PRO A 93 5.32 1.79 7.87
C PRO A 93 5.51 3.09 7.08
N LYS A 94 5.70 4.23 7.76
CA LYS A 94 5.97 5.52 7.13
C LYS A 94 7.27 5.52 6.33
N ASP A 95 8.26 4.72 6.71
CA ASP A 95 9.57 4.67 6.03
C ASP A 95 9.49 3.94 4.68
N ALA A 96 8.41 3.19 4.43
CA ALA A 96 8.12 2.58 3.14
C ALA A 96 7.34 3.52 2.21
N MET A 97 6.87 4.68 2.67
CA MET A 97 6.08 5.61 1.86
C MET A 97 6.97 6.50 0.99
N ALA A 98 6.79 6.45 -0.32
CA ALA A 98 7.45 7.36 -1.24
C ALA A 98 6.90 8.79 -1.12
N ARG A 99 7.77 9.78 -1.38
CA ARG A 99 7.40 11.20 -1.38
C ARG A 99 7.06 11.65 -2.81
N ARG A 100 5.79 11.96 -3.06
CA ARG A 100 5.39 12.66 -4.29
C ARG A 100 5.95 14.08 -4.28
N PHE A 101 6.87 14.38 -5.18
CA PHE A 101 7.50 15.70 -5.29
C PHE A 101 6.96 16.54 -6.45
N TYR A 102 6.19 15.94 -7.35
CA TYR A 102 5.58 16.58 -8.51
C TYR A 102 4.25 15.88 -8.85
N LEU A 103 3.28 16.65 -9.33
CA LEU A 103 2.01 16.16 -9.87
C LEU A 103 1.63 17.03 -11.06
N TRP A 104 1.21 16.39 -12.13
CA TRP A 104 0.53 17.05 -13.24
C TRP A 104 -0.71 16.22 -13.60
N GLU A 105 -1.83 16.91 -13.83
CA GLU A 105 -3.09 16.31 -14.25
C GLU A 105 -3.58 17.10 -15.46
N ARG A 106 -3.94 16.40 -16.55
CA ARG A 106 -4.64 17.03 -17.68
C ARG A 106 -6.05 17.36 -17.23
N ASP A 107 -6.55 18.54 -17.61
CA ASP A 107 -7.97 18.87 -17.45
C ASP A 107 -8.81 17.85 -18.23
N PRO A 108 -9.73 17.10 -17.59
CA PRO A 108 -10.60 16.15 -18.29
C PRO A 108 -11.54 16.83 -19.31
N ALA A 109 -11.67 18.15 -19.30
CA ALA A 109 -12.47 18.91 -20.27
C ALA A 109 -11.70 19.31 -21.56
N GLY A 110 -10.46 18.85 -21.75
CA GLY A 110 -9.62 19.21 -22.90
C GLY A 110 -9.33 18.07 -23.87
#